data_AF-A0A0J6SDV5-F1
#
_entry.id   AF-A0A0J6SDV5-F1
#
_cell.length_a   1.000
_cell.length_b   1.000
_cell.length_c   1.000
_cell.angle_alpha   90.00
_cell.angle_beta   90.00
_cell.angle_gamma   90.00
#
_symmetry.space_group_name_H-M   'P 1'
#
loop_
_entity.id
_entity.type
_entity.pdbx_description
1 polymer ?
#
loop_
_entity_poly.entity_id
_entity_poly.type
_entity_poly.pdbx_seq_one_letter_code
_entity_poly.pdbx_strand_id
1 'polypeptide(L)'
;MLNILSTLVRGAAARAAEDLHDQHAFLILEQQIRDAAAALDDSRRTLARAMAQEGADAKAQAALAGRLADLEARAVAALAGGREDLAAEAAEAIAEMEAEAQALETSRAAFAAEVAALRRAVRTGTRQLAELERGQRIARAAEAVRRLRARRGHGLASPAALAEAQATLRRLREAQAADAAAEEALTIIEGAQPGSLCERLDEAGFGPTSRPSAGTVMERLRAKARAGSAPTDAA
;
A
#
# COMPACT_ATOMS: atom_id res chain seq x y z
N MET A 1 -6.59 -14.14 15.66
CA MET A 1 -6.82 -15.23 14.68
C MET A 1 -5.99 -15.12 13.39
N LEU A 2 -5.10 -14.12 13.24
CA LEU A 2 -4.27 -13.93 12.04
C LEU A 2 -2.97 -14.78 12.00
N ASN A 3 -2.54 -15.35 13.12
CA ASN A 3 -1.29 -16.12 13.17
C ASN A 3 -1.41 -17.56 12.63
N ILE A 4 -2.62 -18.12 12.57
CA ILE A 4 -2.85 -19.49 12.05
C ILE A 4 -2.73 -19.52 10.51
N LEU A 5 -3.04 -18.40 9.85
CA LEU A 5 -2.90 -18.24 8.39
C LEU A 5 -1.43 -18.16 7.95
N SER A 6 -0.53 -17.64 8.79
CA SER A 6 0.89 -17.48 8.41
C SER A 6 1.66 -18.81 8.34
N THR A 7 1.26 -19.81 9.15
CA THR A 7 1.99 -21.08 9.28
C THR A 7 1.59 -22.12 8.22
N LEU A 8 0.45 -21.92 7.55
CA LEU A 8 -0.02 -22.83 6.50
C LEU A 8 0.60 -22.52 5.12
N VAL A 9 0.98 -21.28 4.84
CA VAL A 9 1.09 -20.82 3.44
C VAL A 9 2.38 -21.23 2.71
N ARG A 10 3.47 -21.61 3.38
CA ARG A 10 4.73 -21.98 2.67
C ARG A 10 4.75 -23.38 2.05
N GLY A 11 3.69 -24.18 2.24
CA GLY A 11 3.55 -25.51 1.65
C GLY A 11 2.11 -26.00 1.47
N ALA A 12 1.09 -25.18 1.80
CA ALA A 12 -0.30 -25.61 1.76
C ALA A 12 -0.85 -25.80 0.35
N ALA A 13 -0.40 -25.09 -0.69
CA ALA A 13 -0.95 -25.29 -2.04
C ALA A 13 -0.60 -26.68 -2.62
N ALA A 14 0.61 -27.19 -2.32
CA ALA A 14 1.03 -28.52 -2.73
C ALA A 14 0.35 -29.62 -1.88
N ARG A 15 0.22 -29.42 -0.56
CA ARG A 15 -0.46 -30.37 0.35
C ARG A 15 -1.98 -30.39 0.19
N ALA A 16 -2.61 -29.24 -0.08
CA ALA A 16 -4.03 -29.18 -0.39
C ALA A 16 -4.36 -29.97 -1.67
N ALA A 17 -3.46 -30.01 -2.66
CA ALA A 17 -3.65 -30.85 -3.84
C ALA A 17 -3.56 -32.36 -3.53
N GLU A 18 -2.88 -32.75 -2.45
CA GLU A 18 -2.74 -34.15 -2.00
C GLU A 18 -3.89 -34.60 -1.07
N ASP A 19 -4.51 -33.70 -0.30
CA ASP A 19 -5.55 -34.04 0.68
C ASP A 19 -7.01 -33.88 0.19
N LEU A 20 -7.25 -33.31 -0.99
CA LEU A 20 -8.61 -33.09 -1.54
C LEU A 20 -9.21 -34.35 -2.19
N HIS A 21 -9.53 -35.34 -1.36
CA HIS A 21 -10.15 -36.60 -1.83
C HIS A 21 -11.68 -36.56 -1.87
N ASP A 22 -12.31 -35.67 -1.10
CA ASP A 22 -13.76 -35.60 -0.94
C ASP A 22 -14.43 -34.55 -1.85
N GLN A 23 -15.53 -34.94 -2.49
CA GLN A 23 -16.33 -34.02 -3.32
C GLN A 23 -16.83 -32.81 -2.52
N HIS A 24 -17.15 -32.98 -1.24
CA HIS A 24 -17.55 -31.89 -0.35
C HIS A 24 -16.41 -30.92 -0.07
N ALA A 25 -15.18 -31.41 0.12
CA ALA A 25 -14.00 -30.57 0.32
C ALA A 25 -13.72 -29.70 -0.91
N PHE A 26 -13.96 -30.24 -2.12
CA PHE A 26 -13.80 -29.48 -3.35
C PHE A 26 -14.78 -28.30 -3.43
N LEU A 27 -16.08 -28.54 -3.17
CA LEU A 27 -17.12 -27.51 -3.17
C LEU A 27 -16.86 -26.42 -2.12
N ILE A 28 -16.45 -26.82 -0.92
CA ILE A 28 -16.08 -25.89 0.16
C ILE A 28 -14.92 -24.99 -0.29
N LEU A 29 -13.88 -25.55 -0.91
CA LEU A 29 -12.75 -24.78 -1.42
C LEU A 29 -13.18 -23.79 -2.51
N GLU A 30 -14.06 -24.18 -3.46
CA GLU A 30 -14.54 -23.22 -4.47
C GLU A 30 -15.32 -22.06 -3.85
N GLN A 31 -16.07 -22.33 -2.79
CA GLN A 31 -16.79 -21.28 -2.06
C GLN A 31 -15.81 -20.37 -1.32
N GLN A 32 -14.84 -20.95 -0.59
CA GLN A 32 -13.82 -20.19 0.14
C GLN A 32 -12.98 -19.30 -0.79
N ILE A 33 -12.64 -19.77 -2.00
CA ILE A 33 -11.95 -18.96 -3.01
C ILE A 33 -12.82 -17.78 -3.46
N ARG A 34 -14.12 -18.02 -3.71
CA ARG A 34 -15.07 -16.95 -4.07
C ARG A 34 -15.24 -15.93 -2.96
N ASP A 35 -15.37 -16.37 -1.72
CA ASP A 35 -15.50 -15.50 -0.56
C ASP A 35 -14.21 -14.67 -0.35
N ALA A 36 -13.04 -15.29 -0.50
CA ALA A 36 -11.76 -14.60 -0.44
C ALA A 36 -11.60 -13.55 -1.56
N ALA A 37 -12.04 -13.87 -2.78
CA ALA A 37 -12.03 -12.93 -3.89
C ALA A 37 -12.93 -11.72 -3.63
N ALA A 38 -14.14 -11.94 -3.09
CA ALA A 38 -15.06 -10.86 -2.73
C ALA A 38 -14.48 -9.95 -1.62
N ALA A 39 -13.90 -10.54 -0.56
CA ALA A 39 -13.25 -9.80 0.51
C ALA A 39 -12.03 -8.99 0.01
N LEU A 40 -11.28 -9.53 -0.96
CA LEU A 40 -10.16 -8.83 -1.57
C LEU A 40 -10.63 -7.65 -2.45
N ASP A 41 -11.74 -7.79 -3.18
CA ASP A 41 -12.32 -6.68 -3.95
C ASP A 41 -12.77 -5.54 -3.03
N ASP A 42 -13.42 -5.86 -1.91
CA ASP A 42 -13.81 -4.87 -0.90
C ASP A 42 -12.59 -4.16 -0.28
N SER A 43 -11.53 -4.92 0.00
CA SER A 43 -10.26 -4.36 0.48
C SER A 43 -9.62 -3.41 -0.55
N ARG A 44 -9.69 -3.74 -1.85
CA ARG A 44 -9.22 -2.85 -2.93
C ARG A 44 -10.02 -1.56 -3.02
N ARG A 45 -11.35 -1.63 -2.87
CA ARG A 45 -12.23 -0.45 -2.85
C ARG A 45 -11.93 0.44 -1.64
N THR A 46 -11.72 -0.16 -0.48
CA THR A 46 -11.33 0.55 0.73
C THR A 46 -9.99 1.25 0.56
N LEU A 47 -8.98 0.55 0.02
CA LEU A 47 -7.69 1.14 -0.32
C LEU A 47 -7.82 2.30 -1.32
N ALA A 48 -8.64 2.15 -2.36
CA ALA A 48 -8.85 3.21 -3.35
C ALA A 48 -9.48 4.47 -2.72
N ARG A 49 -10.45 4.31 -1.81
CA ARG A 49 -11.02 5.42 -1.04
C ARG A 49 -9.97 6.08 -0.14
N ALA A 50 -9.15 5.28 0.54
CA ALA A 50 -8.09 5.81 1.39
C ALA A 50 -7.05 6.61 0.58
N MET A 51 -6.64 6.10 -0.59
CA MET A 51 -5.73 6.83 -1.49
C MET A 51 -6.35 8.12 -2.05
N ALA A 52 -7.66 8.12 -2.33
CA ALA A 52 -8.37 9.32 -2.75
C ALA A 52 -8.37 10.38 -1.64
N GLN A 53 -8.61 9.97 -0.39
CA GLN A 53 -8.55 10.85 0.77
C GLN A 53 -7.13 11.41 0.99
N GLU A 54 -6.11 10.55 0.92
CA GLU A 54 -4.69 10.95 1.02
C GLU A 54 -4.35 12.02 -0.04
N GLY A 55 -4.86 11.84 -1.27
CA GLY A 55 -4.70 12.80 -2.36
C GLY A 55 -5.50 14.10 -2.18
N ALA A 56 -6.66 14.06 -1.52
CA ALA A 56 -7.42 15.26 -1.18
C ALA A 56 -6.71 16.08 -0.10
N ASP A 57 -6.22 15.41 0.94
CA ASP A 57 -5.45 16.02 2.02
C ASP A 57 -4.14 16.63 1.47
N ALA A 58 -3.50 15.98 0.49
CA ALA A 58 -2.38 16.51 -0.30
C ALA A 58 -2.65 17.89 -0.87
N LYS A 59 -3.79 18.03 -1.54
CA LYS A 59 -4.19 19.29 -2.16
C LYS A 59 -4.55 20.33 -1.11
N ALA A 60 -5.23 19.95 -0.04
CA ALA A 60 -5.59 20.85 1.06
C ALA A 60 -4.35 21.44 1.73
N GLN A 61 -3.33 20.62 2.03
CA GLN A 61 -2.07 21.09 2.60
C GLN A 61 -1.33 22.03 1.66
N ALA A 62 -1.28 21.72 0.36
CA ALA A 62 -0.65 22.60 -0.63
C ALA A 62 -1.37 23.96 -0.74
N ALA A 63 -2.71 23.97 -0.70
CA ALA A 63 -3.51 25.19 -0.71
C ALA A 63 -3.32 26.02 0.57
N LEU A 64 -3.21 25.39 1.74
CA LEU A 64 -2.91 26.06 3.00
C LEU A 64 -1.50 26.68 2.97
N ALA A 65 -0.49 25.93 2.51
CA ALA A 65 0.87 26.44 2.35
C ALA A 65 0.94 27.66 1.41
N GLY A 66 0.17 27.64 0.31
CA GLY A 66 0.08 28.79 -0.60
C GLY A 66 -0.52 30.03 0.06
N ARG A 67 -1.62 29.88 0.81
CA ARG A 67 -2.24 30.99 1.58
C ARG A 67 -1.29 31.54 2.64
N LEU A 68 -0.55 30.66 3.31
CA LEU A 68 0.43 31.03 4.32
C LEU A 68 1.55 31.87 3.70
N ALA A 69 2.11 31.44 2.57
CA ALA A 69 3.13 32.19 1.84
C ALA A 69 2.64 33.57 1.36
N ASP A 70 1.40 33.67 0.87
CA ASP A 70 0.81 34.96 0.46
C ASP A 70 0.65 35.91 1.67
N LEU A 71 0.12 35.40 2.80
CA LEU A 71 -0.04 36.23 3.99
C LEU A 71 1.30 36.63 4.60
N GLU A 72 2.31 35.75 4.59
CA GLU A 72 3.67 36.10 5.00
C GLU A 72 4.24 37.24 4.15
N ALA A 73 4.08 37.18 2.82
CA ALA A 73 4.57 38.23 1.93
C ALA A 73 3.89 39.58 2.21
N ARG A 74 2.57 39.57 2.46
CA ARG A 74 1.81 40.78 2.83
C ARG A 74 2.22 41.32 4.21
N ALA A 75 2.46 40.45 5.19
CA ALA A 75 2.92 40.85 6.52
C ALA A 75 4.31 41.51 6.47
N VAL A 76 5.23 40.96 5.66
CA VAL A 76 6.54 41.57 5.42
C VAL A 76 6.40 42.94 4.76
N ALA A 77 5.52 43.08 3.76
CA ALA A 77 5.26 44.38 3.14
C ALA A 77 4.67 45.40 4.11
N ALA A 78 3.78 44.97 5.02
CA ALA A 78 3.22 45.83 6.07
C ALA A 78 4.31 46.33 7.04
N LEU A 79 5.23 45.45 7.47
CA LEU A 79 6.38 45.84 8.29
C LEU A 79 7.29 46.84 7.58
N ALA A 80 7.59 46.63 6.30
CA ALA A 80 8.38 47.57 5.50
C ALA A 80 7.69 48.92 5.35
N GLY A 81 6.35 48.93 5.29
CA GLY A 81 5.52 50.13 5.27
C GLY A 81 5.25 50.77 6.64
N GLY A 82 5.87 50.28 7.72
CA GLY A 82 5.69 50.80 9.08
C GLY A 82 4.32 50.50 9.72
N ARG A 83 3.53 49.62 9.10
CA ARG A 83 2.22 49.18 9.61
C ARG A 83 2.37 47.95 10.51
N GLU A 84 2.98 48.17 11.68
CA GLU A 84 3.18 47.12 12.68
C GLU A 84 1.87 46.55 13.23
N ASP A 85 0.80 47.35 13.23
CA ASP A 85 -0.56 46.94 13.57
C ASP A 85 -1.06 45.81 12.67
N LEU A 86 -1.00 46.01 11.34
CA LEU A 86 -1.43 45.01 10.36
C LEU A 86 -0.49 43.80 10.31
N ALA A 87 0.80 44.01 10.58
CA ALA A 87 1.75 42.93 10.67
C ALA A 87 1.50 42.03 11.90
N ALA A 88 1.08 42.62 13.03
CA ALA A 88 0.71 41.86 14.22
C ALA A 88 -0.54 41.00 13.98
N GLU A 89 -1.60 41.57 13.39
CA GLU A 89 -2.80 40.82 13.01
C GLU A 89 -2.48 39.69 12.02
N ALA A 90 -1.63 39.96 11.02
CA ALA A 90 -1.19 38.93 10.09
C ALA A 90 -0.36 37.83 10.77
N ALA A 91 0.46 38.18 11.77
CA ALA A 91 1.24 37.20 12.53
C ALA A 91 0.36 36.28 13.39
N GLU A 92 -0.73 36.80 13.96
CA GLU A 92 -1.73 35.99 14.65
C GLU A 92 -2.40 35.00 13.69
N ALA A 93 -2.89 35.48 12.54
CA ALA A 93 -3.50 34.63 11.52
C ALA A 93 -2.52 33.59 10.92
N ILE A 94 -1.24 33.95 10.74
CA ILE A 94 -0.19 32.99 10.34
C ILE A 94 -0.01 31.93 11.41
N ALA A 95 0.07 32.30 12.70
CA ALA A 95 0.25 31.34 13.78
C ALA A 95 -0.91 30.34 13.87
N GLU A 96 -2.15 30.79 13.65
CA GLU A 96 -3.32 29.92 13.55
C GLU A 96 -3.22 28.96 12.35
N MET A 97 -2.93 29.47 11.16
CA MET A 97 -2.77 28.63 9.96
C MET A 97 -1.60 27.65 10.05
N GLU A 98 -0.50 28.01 10.72
CA GLU A 98 0.62 27.09 10.97
C GLU A 98 0.23 25.99 11.96
N ALA A 99 -0.57 26.31 12.99
CA ALA A 99 -1.09 25.31 13.90
C ALA A 99 -2.04 24.32 13.18
N GLU A 100 -2.89 24.82 12.29
CA GLU A 100 -3.74 23.99 11.42
C GLU A 100 -2.89 23.10 10.49
N ALA A 101 -1.85 23.66 9.87
CA ALA A 101 -0.94 22.92 8.99
C ALA A 101 -0.25 21.78 9.74
N GLN A 102 0.24 22.04 10.96
CA GLN A 102 0.88 21.05 11.81
C GLN A 102 -0.09 19.93 12.23
N ALA A 103 -1.33 20.28 12.56
CA ALA A 103 -2.36 19.30 12.89
C ALA A 103 -2.69 18.41 11.69
N LEU A 104 -2.82 19.00 10.50
CA LEU A 104 -3.07 18.27 9.26
C LEU A 104 -1.89 17.34 8.92
N GLU A 105 -0.66 17.82 9.01
CA GLU A 105 0.54 17.01 8.77
C GLU A 105 0.60 15.79 9.70
N THR A 106 0.31 15.98 10.99
CA THR A 106 0.31 14.89 11.99
C THR A 106 -0.76 13.83 11.65
N SER A 107 -1.97 14.27 11.32
CA SER A 107 -3.06 13.38 10.89
C SER A 107 -2.68 12.58 9.63
N ARG A 108 -2.08 13.26 8.65
CA ARG A 108 -1.66 12.64 7.40
C ARG A 108 -0.53 11.64 7.55
N ALA A 109 0.44 11.90 8.42
CA ALA A 109 1.51 10.96 8.70
C ALA A 109 0.96 9.64 9.28
N ALA A 110 0.03 9.72 10.23
CA ALA A 110 -0.67 8.55 10.76
C ALA A 110 -1.47 7.81 9.66
N PHE A 111 -2.19 8.56 8.82
CA PHE A 111 -3.00 7.98 7.74
C PHE A 111 -2.16 7.33 6.63
N ALA A 112 -0.99 7.90 6.30
CA ALA A 112 -0.08 7.34 5.30
C ALA A 112 0.43 5.95 5.70
N ALA A 113 0.70 5.74 6.99
CA ALA A 113 1.09 4.43 7.52
C ALA A 113 -0.04 3.39 7.32
N GLU A 114 -1.30 3.78 7.56
CA GLU A 114 -2.47 2.92 7.32
C GLU A 114 -2.64 2.58 5.83
N VAL A 115 -2.51 3.56 4.93
CA VAL A 115 -2.56 3.34 3.48
C VAL A 115 -1.45 2.39 3.05
N ALA A 116 -0.23 2.55 3.56
CA ALA A 116 0.89 1.64 3.27
C ALA A 116 0.62 0.20 3.75
N ALA A 117 0.03 0.05 4.94
CA ALA A 117 -0.40 -1.25 5.47
C ALA A 117 -1.49 -1.89 4.60
N LEU A 118 -2.52 -1.14 4.19
CA LEU A 118 -3.57 -1.61 3.29
C LEU A 118 -3.00 -2.02 1.93
N ARG A 119 -2.08 -1.25 1.35
CA ARG A 119 -1.38 -1.62 0.11
C ARG A 119 -0.65 -2.95 0.25
N ARG A 120 0.09 -3.15 1.35
CA ARG A 120 0.77 -4.42 1.65
C ARG A 120 -0.23 -5.58 1.76
N ALA A 121 -1.30 -5.40 2.53
CA ALA A 121 -2.33 -6.42 2.72
C ALA A 121 -3.02 -6.83 1.41
N VAL A 122 -3.41 -5.86 0.56
CA VAL A 122 -4.03 -6.12 -0.75
C VAL A 122 -3.08 -6.86 -1.69
N ARG A 123 -1.79 -6.50 -1.71
CA ARG A 123 -0.79 -7.22 -2.52
C ARG A 123 -0.65 -8.67 -2.06
N THR A 124 -0.46 -8.89 -0.75
CA THR A 124 -0.35 -10.23 -0.16
C THR A 124 -1.61 -11.07 -0.45
N GLY A 125 -2.79 -10.51 -0.21
CA GLY A 125 -4.06 -11.20 -0.48
C GLY A 125 -4.26 -11.54 -1.96
N THR A 126 -3.81 -10.66 -2.87
CA THR A 126 -3.85 -10.93 -4.32
C THR A 126 -2.95 -12.10 -4.70
N ARG A 127 -1.72 -12.16 -4.16
CA ARG A 127 -0.79 -13.28 -4.38
C ARG A 127 -1.38 -14.59 -3.86
N GLN A 128 -1.88 -14.59 -2.62
CA GLN A 128 -2.49 -15.77 -1.98
C GLN A 128 -3.73 -16.27 -2.73
N LEU A 129 -4.61 -15.38 -3.20
CA LEU A 129 -5.78 -15.78 -3.98
C LEU A 129 -5.37 -16.46 -5.29
N ALA A 130 -4.38 -15.90 -5.99
CA ALA A 130 -3.88 -16.48 -7.24
C ALA A 130 -3.23 -17.86 -7.01
N GLU A 131 -2.52 -18.05 -5.89
CA GLU A 131 -2.00 -19.36 -5.48
C GLU A 131 -3.11 -20.38 -5.24
N LEU A 132 -4.18 -19.99 -4.54
CA LEU A 132 -5.33 -20.87 -4.27
C LEU A 132 -6.04 -21.28 -5.56
N GLU A 133 -6.28 -20.35 -6.47
CA GLU A 133 -6.88 -20.63 -7.78
C GLU A 133 -6.02 -21.57 -8.64
N ARG A 134 -4.69 -21.41 -8.60
CA ARG A 134 -3.74 -22.33 -9.25
C ARG A 134 -3.81 -23.72 -8.64
N GLY A 135 -3.72 -23.83 -7.31
CA GLY A 135 -3.81 -25.09 -6.57
C GLY A 135 -5.12 -25.83 -6.87
N GLN A 136 -6.23 -25.09 -6.93
CA GLN A 136 -7.53 -25.62 -7.29
C GLN A 136 -7.54 -26.22 -8.70
N ARG A 137 -6.98 -25.55 -9.71
CA ARG A 137 -6.90 -26.09 -11.09
C ARG A 137 -6.11 -27.39 -11.15
N ILE A 138 -5.00 -27.48 -10.43
CA ILE A 138 -4.15 -28.67 -10.38
C ILE A 138 -4.87 -29.81 -9.65
N ALA A 139 -5.56 -29.52 -8.54
CA ALA A 139 -6.36 -30.50 -7.82
C ALA A 139 -7.49 -31.08 -8.71
N ARG A 140 -8.20 -30.26 -9.49
CA ARG A 140 -9.20 -30.74 -10.47
C ARG A 140 -8.60 -31.67 -11.51
N ALA A 141 -7.44 -31.30 -12.06
CA ALA A 141 -6.77 -32.11 -13.08
C ALA A 141 -6.29 -33.45 -12.51
N ALA A 142 -5.74 -33.45 -11.28
CA ALA A 142 -5.36 -34.67 -10.57
C ALA A 142 -6.57 -35.57 -10.30
N GLU A 143 -7.70 -34.99 -9.89
CA GLU A 143 -8.96 -35.69 -9.66
C GLU A 143 -9.50 -36.34 -10.93
N ALA A 144 -9.47 -35.62 -12.05
CA ALA A 144 -9.89 -36.14 -13.35
C ALA A 144 -9.05 -37.36 -13.77
N VAL A 145 -7.72 -37.29 -13.61
CA VAL A 145 -6.81 -38.41 -13.87
C VAL A 145 -7.14 -39.60 -12.95
N ARG A 146 -7.38 -39.37 -11.66
CA ARG A 146 -7.75 -40.41 -10.68
C ARG A 146 -9.04 -41.13 -11.08
N ARG A 147 -10.10 -40.37 -11.39
CA ARG A 147 -11.39 -40.92 -11.86
C ARG A 147 -11.24 -41.75 -13.13
N LEU A 148 -10.40 -41.30 -14.06
CA LEU A 148 -10.16 -42.02 -15.30
C LEU A 148 -9.40 -43.33 -15.09
N ARG A 149 -8.42 -43.37 -14.17
CA ARG A 149 -7.75 -44.61 -13.74
C ARG A 149 -8.72 -45.59 -13.08
N ALA A 150 -9.61 -45.11 -12.21
CA ALA A 150 -10.63 -45.96 -11.59
C ALA A 150 -11.54 -46.61 -12.65
N ARG A 151 -12.03 -45.83 -13.63
CA ARG A 151 -12.82 -46.36 -14.76
C ARG A 151 -12.05 -47.36 -15.63
N ARG A 152 -10.74 -47.19 -15.80
CA ARG A 152 -9.88 -48.12 -16.54
C ARG A 152 -9.78 -49.47 -15.81
N GLY A 153 -9.68 -49.47 -14.48
CA GLY A 153 -9.73 -50.69 -13.67
C GLY A 153 -11.03 -51.49 -13.85
N HIS A 154 -12.12 -50.80 -14.24
CA HIS A 154 -13.41 -51.39 -14.56
C HIS A 154 -13.62 -51.66 -16.08
N GLY A 155 -12.59 -51.49 -16.92
CA GLY A 155 -12.68 -51.72 -18.37
C GLY A 155 -13.42 -50.63 -19.16
N LEU A 156 -13.79 -49.51 -18.53
CA LEU A 156 -14.68 -48.48 -19.09
C LEU A 156 -13.93 -47.26 -19.66
N ALA A 157 -12.60 -47.23 -19.65
CA ALA A 157 -11.82 -46.05 -20.04
C ALA A 157 -10.73 -46.36 -21.09
N SER A 158 -10.66 -45.48 -22.11
CA SER A 158 -9.64 -45.54 -23.16
C SER A 158 -8.24 -45.19 -22.64
N PRO A 159 -7.19 -45.98 -22.98
CA PRO A 159 -5.80 -45.64 -22.66
C PRO A 159 -5.35 -44.26 -23.17
N ALA A 160 -5.84 -43.84 -24.34
CA ALA A 160 -5.46 -42.57 -24.96
C ALA A 160 -5.94 -41.36 -24.14
N ALA A 161 -7.20 -41.39 -23.68
CA ALA A 161 -7.75 -40.34 -22.83
C ALA A 161 -6.96 -40.20 -21.51
N LEU A 162 -6.45 -41.30 -20.97
CA LEU A 162 -5.63 -41.27 -19.76
C LEU A 162 -4.26 -40.63 -19.98
N ALA A 163 -3.63 -40.94 -21.11
CA ALA A 163 -2.35 -40.33 -21.49
C ALA A 163 -2.49 -38.82 -21.70
N GLU A 164 -3.55 -38.37 -22.37
CA GLU A 164 -3.84 -36.95 -22.60
C GLU A 164 -4.08 -36.19 -21.28
N ALA A 165 -4.90 -36.74 -20.38
CA ALA A 165 -5.15 -36.13 -19.08
C ALA A 165 -3.86 -36.00 -18.22
N GLN A 166 -2.97 -37.01 -18.28
CA GLN A 166 -1.67 -36.96 -17.62
C GLN A 166 -0.74 -35.90 -18.21
N ALA A 167 -0.73 -35.75 -19.54
CA ALA A 167 0.03 -34.71 -20.21
C ALA A 167 -0.45 -33.30 -19.80
N THR A 168 -1.77 -33.08 -19.73
CA THR A 168 -2.35 -31.82 -19.25
C THR A 168 -1.97 -31.52 -17.80
N LEU A 169 -2.05 -32.51 -16.91
CA LEU A 169 -1.64 -32.34 -15.51
C LEU A 169 -0.14 -32.01 -15.39
N ARG A 170 0.71 -32.64 -16.20
CA ARG A 170 2.16 -32.33 -16.24
C ARG A 170 2.38 -30.87 -16.65
N ARG A 171 1.76 -30.40 -17.73
CA ARG A 171 1.86 -29.00 -18.18
C ARG A 171 1.41 -28.00 -17.13
N LEU A 172 0.31 -28.29 -16.41
CA LEU A 172 -0.18 -27.44 -15.32
C LEU A 172 0.82 -27.32 -14.17
N ARG A 173 1.50 -28.41 -13.81
CA ARG A 173 2.54 -28.41 -12.76
C ARG A 173 3.81 -27.69 -13.20
N GLU A 174 4.23 -27.87 -14.44
CA GLU A 174 5.38 -27.15 -15.02
C GLU A 174 5.13 -25.64 -15.02
N ALA A 175 3.94 -25.20 -15.42
CA ALA A 175 3.54 -23.80 -15.34
C ALA A 175 3.57 -23.26 -13.89
N GLN A 176 3.09 -24.04 -12.92
CA GLN A 176 3.14 -23.65 -11.50
C GLN A 176 4.57 -23.45 -11.00
N ALA A 177 5.50 -24.33 -11.38
CA ALA A 177 6.89 -24.21 -11.00
C ALA A 177 7.57 -22.98 -11.62
N ALA A 178 7.27 -22.68 -12.89
CA ALA A 178 7.76 -21.49 -13.57
C ALA A 178 7.25 -20.19 -12.92
N ASP A 179 5.95 -20.14 -12.61
CA ASP A 179 5.33 -18.98 -11.92
C ASP A 179 5.95 -18.76 -10.53
N ALA A 180 6.15 -19.83 -9.76
CA ALA A 180 6.76 -19.75 -8.43
C ALA A 180 8.20 -19.20 -8.48
N ALA A 181 9.00 -19.62 -9.46
CA ALA A 181 10.34 -19.10 -9.67
C ALA A 181 10.34 -17.62 -10.08
N ALA A 182 9.38 -17.19 -10.91
CA ALA A 182 9.22 -15.79 -11.26
C ALA A 182 8.83 -14.92 -10.05
N GLU A 183 7.97 -15.44 -9.17
CA GLU A 183 7.55 -14.74 -7.95
C GLU A 183 8.68 -14.61 -6.91
N GLU A 184 9.52 -15.64 -6.77
CA GLU A 184 10.74 -15.57 -5.96
C GLU A 184 11.70 -14.49 -6.50
N ALA A 185 11.90 -14.44 -7.81
CA ALA A 185 12.72 -13.41 -8.45
C ALA A 185 12.18 -11.99 -8.22
N LEU A 186 10.86 -11.78 -8.34
CA LEU A 186 10.21 -10.49 -8.05
C LEU A 186 10.41 -10.07 -6.59
N THR A 187 10.32 -11.02 -5.66
CA THR A 187 10.53 -10.75 -4.23
C THR A 187 11.96 -10.27 -3.95
N ILE A 188 12.95 -10.88 -4.61
CA ILE A 188 14.36 -10.46 -4.51
C ILE A 188 14.54 -9.03 -5.04
N ILE A 189 13.92 -8.69 -6.18
CA ILE A 189 14.00 -7.35 -6.79
C ILE A 189 13.33 -6.30 -5.90
N GLU A 190 12.14 -6.59 -5.36
CA GLU A 190 11.42 -5.67 -4.45
C GLU A 190 12.21 -5.40 -3.16
N GLY A 191 12.91 -6.40 -2.62
CA GLY A 191 13.77 -6.26 -1.44
C GLY A 191 15.03 -5.42 -1.66
N ALA A 192 15.42 -5.15 -2.90
CA ALA A 192 16.64 -4.42 -3.25
C ALA A 192 16.43 -2.90 -3.49
N GLN A 193 15.21 -2.37 -3.32
CA GLN A 193 14.88 -0.99 -3.70
C GLN A 193 15.29 0.08 -2.65
N PRO A 194 15.74 1.29 -3.08
CA PRO A 194 16.25 2.36 -2.20
C PRO A 194 15.22 3.07 -1.29
N GLY A 195 13.92 2.84 -1.47
CA GLY A 195 12.86 3.47 -0.66
C GLY A 195 12.91 3.14 0.84
N SER A 196 13.65 2.09 1.22
CA SER A 196 13.88 1.70 2.62
C SER A 196 14.72 2.71 3.43
N LEU A 197 15.45 3.62 2.77
CA LEU A 197 16.29 4.59 3.48
C LEU A 197 15.48 5.76 4.07
N CYS A 198 14.49 6.27 3.33
CA CYS A 198 13.62 7.34 3.85
C CYS A 198 12.77 6.83 5.03
N GLU A 199 12.17 5.63 4.91
CA GLU A 199 11.44 5.00 6.02
C GLU A 199 12.33 4.83 7.28
N ARG A 200 13.62 4.54 7.11
CA ARG A 200 14.58 4.42 8.23
C ARG A 200 15.02 5.75 8.84
N LEU A 201 15.00 6.84 8.09
CA LEU A 201 15.36 8.17 8.59
C LEU A 201 14.21 8.77 9.41
N ASP A 202 12.98 8.52 8.97
CA ASP A 202 11.78 8.91 9.71
C ASP A 202 11.63 8.11 11.01
N GLU A 203 11.85 6.79 10.97
CA GLU A 203 11.82 5.90 12.14
C GLU A 203 12.95 6.19 13.16
N ALA A 204 14.05 6.79 12.70
CA ALA A 204 15.15 7.27 13.54
C ALA A 204 14.91 8.67 14.14
N GLY A 205 13.74 9.28 13.91
CA GLY A 205 13.31 10.52 14.57
C GLY A 205 13.94 11.78 13.99
N PHE A 206 14.44 11.74 12.75
CA PHE A 206 14.95 12.94 12.07
C PHE A 206 13.78 13.72 11.45
N GLY A 207 13.12 14.58 12.23
CA GLY A 207 12.07 15.50 11.78
C GLY A 207 11.88 16.69 12.73
N PRO A 208 11.54 17.91 12.24
CA PRO A 208 11.48 19.09 13.07
C PRO A 208 10.26 19.08 14.01
N THR A 209 10.49 19.30 15.30
CA THR A 209 9.44 19.48 16.33
C THR A 209 9.56 20.85 17.00
N SER A 210 8.72 21.79 16.59
CA SER A 210 8.42 22.98 17.39
C SER A 210 7.09 23.56 16.94
N ARG A 211 6.12 23.63 17.87
CA ARG A 211 4.83 24.29 17.65
C ARG A 211 5.09 25.81 17.51
N PRO A 212 4.68 26.45 16.42
CA PRO A 212 4.90 27.88 16.23
C PRO A 212 4.05 28.72 17.18
N SER A 213 4.59 29.86 17.61
CA SER A 213 3.90 30.89 18.40
C SER A 213 3.98 32.23 17.68
N ALA A 214 3.01 33.14 17.91
CA ALA A 214 2.99 34.45 17.27
C ALA A 214 4.30 35.25 17.48
N GLY A 215 4.94 35.12 18.65
CA GLY A 215 6.25 35.73 18.91
C GLY A 215 7.36 35.16 18.02
N THR A 216 7.41 33.84 17.87
CA THR A 216 8.37 33.14 16.99
C THR A 216 8.14 33.48 15.52
N VAL A 217 6.88 33.58 15.09
CA VAL A 217 6.50 34.02 13.74
C VAL A 217 6.96 35.45 13.50
N MET A 218 6.72 36.36 14.45
CA MET A 218 7.16 37.75 14.31
C MET A 218 8.68 37.90 14.23
N GLU A 219 9.45 37.13 15.01
CA GLU A 219 10.91 37.12 14.90
C GLU A 219 11.36 36.67 13.50
N ARG A 220 10.76 35.59 12.97
CA ARG A 220 11.03 35.07 11.62
C ARG A 220 10.66 36.09 10.53
N LEU A 221 9.51 36.76 10.63
CA LEU A 221 9.06 37.78 9.68
C LEU A 221 9.97 39.01 9.69
N ARG A 222 10.40 39.48 10.89
CA ARG A 222 11.38 40.58 11.01
C ARG A 222 12.73 40.20 10.40
N ALA A 223 13.19 38.96 10.60
CA ALA A 223 14.42 38.47 9.98
C ALA A 223 14.31 38.46 8.44
N LYS A 224 13.19 37.99 7.88
CA LYS A 224 12.91 38.05 6.44
C LYS A 224 12.84 39.49 5.91
N ALA A 225 12.18 40.40 6.62
CA ALA A 225 12.10 41.82 6.24
C ALA A 225 13.49 42.49 6.20
N ARG A 226 14.35 42.20 7.19
CA ARG A 226 15.74 42.70 7.23
C ARG A 226 16.62 42.11 6.12
N ALA A 227 16.42 40.84 5.77
CA ALA A 227 17.14 40.18 4.68
C ALA A 227 16.72 40.73 3.30
N GLY A 228 15.44 41.10 3.13
CA GLY A 228 14.94 41.75 1.91
C GLY A 228 15.30 43.24 1.79
N SER A 229 15.75 43.88 2.87
CA SER A 229 16.18 45.29 2.87
C SER A 229 17.70 45.48 2.77
N ALA A 230 18.49 44.41 2.55
CA ALA A 230 19.93 44.54 2.32
C ALA A 230 20.18 45.21 0.95
N PRO A 231 20.88 46.35 0.87
CA PRO A 231 21.10 47.05 -0.38
C PRO A 231 22.02 46.21 -1.28
N THR A 232 21.59 46.04 -2.53
CA THR A 232 22.46 45.67 -3.65
C THR A 232 23.33 46.88 -3.94
N ASP A 233 24.46 47.00 -3.25
CA ASP A 233 25.51 47.94 -3.64
C ASP A 233 26.87 47.40 -3.22
N ALA A 234 27.62 46.85 -4.18
CA ALA A 234 29.06 47.05 -4.36
C ALA A 234 29.62 46.17 -5.51
N ALA A 235 30.13 46.89 -6.53
CA ALA A 235 31.10 46.53 -7.58
C ALA A 235 30.63 45.72 -8.81
#